data_AF-A0A484YYY4-F1
#
_entry.id   AF-A0A484YYY4-F1
#
_cell.length_a   1.000
_cell.length_b   1.000
_cell.length_c   1.000
_cell.angle_alpha   90.00
_cell.angle_beta   90.00
_cell.angle_gamma   90.00
#
_symmetry.space_group_name_H-M   'P 1'
#
loop_
_entity.id
_entity.type
_entity.pdbx_description
1 polymer ?
#
loop_
_entity_poly.entity_id
_entity_poly.type
_entity_poly.pdbx_seq_one_letter_code
_entity_poly.pdbx_strand_id
1 'polypeptide(L)'
;MFDYLQSLPFRIHDHFAAMTALVFFATIFKMVFPFLAYLINRVFEYRSYKRLSKIEGVSDDLAREIARDTWRPKSKPPKWLLALKRKLFPKK
;
A
#
# COMPACT_ATOMS: atom_id res chain seq x y z
N MET A 1 -19.80 -22.32 -21.09
CA MET A 1 -20.44 -22.48 -19.75
C MET A 1 -20.88 -23.93 -19.52
N PHE A 2 -21.51 -24.57 -20.51
CA PHE A 2 -21.82 -26.01 -20.49
C PHE A 2 -20.56 -26.89 -20.53
N ASP A 3 -19.52 -26.51 -21.29
CA ASP A 3 -18.24 -27.24 -21.33
C ASP A 3 -17.48 -27.22 -20.00
N TYR A 4 -17.60 -26.13 -19.24
CA TYR A 4 -17.03 -26.00 -17.89
C TYR A 4 -17.75 -26.93 -16.90
N LEU A 5 -19.08 -27.06 -17.03
CA LEU A 5 -19.87 -27.99 -16.22
C LEU A 5 -19.57 -29.46 -16.57
N GLN A 6 -19.30 -29.78 -17.84
CA GLN A 6 -18.92 -31.12 -18.28
C GLN A 6 -17.47 -31.50 -17.91
N SER A 7 -16.56 -30.53 -17.76
CA SER A 7 -15.17 -30.78 -17.36
C SER A 7 -14.96 -30.93 -15.84
N LEU A 8 -15.92 -30.48 -15.03
CA LEU A 8 -15.86 -30.54 -13.56
C LEU A 8 -15.55 -31.94 -12.99
N PRO A 9 -16.18 -33.05 -13.44
CA PRO A 9 -15.95 -34.36 -12.83
C PRO A 9 -14.51 -34.86 -13.00
N PHE A 10 -13.85 -34.47 -14.09
CA PHE A 10 -12.51 -34.95 -14.45
C PHE A 10 -11.39 -33.99 -14.01
N ARG A 11 -11.68 -32.70 -13.83
CA ARG A 11 -10.70 -31.65 -13.49
C ARG A 11 -11.09 -30.83 -12.26
N ILE A 12 -11.86 -31.41 -11.35
CA ILE A 12 -12.32 -30.75 -10.11
C ILE A 12 -11.14 -30.22 -9.28
N HIS A 13 -10.03 -30.96 -9.26
CA HIS A 13 -8.80 -30.54 -8.57
C HIS A 13 -8.17 -29.29 -9.20
N ASP A 14 -8.13 -29.21 -10.54
CA ASP A 14 -7.58 -28.05 -11.25
C ASP A 14 -8.45 -26.80 -11.03
N HIS A 15 -9.77 -26.98 -11.07
CA HIS A 15 -10.72 -25.88 -10.81
C HIS A 15 -10.64 -25.40 -9.35
N PHE A 16 -10.51 -26.32 -8.39
CA PHE A 16 -10.33 -25.98 -6.98
C PHE A 16 -8.99 -25.27 -6.74
N ALA A 17 -7.90 -25.75 -7.36
CA ALA A 17 -6.59 -25.12 -7.29
C ALA A 17 -6.62 -23.70 -7.88
N ALA A 18 -7.27 -23.51 -9.02
CA ALA A 18 -7.41 -22.20 -9.66
C ALA A 18 -8.21 -21.20 -8.81
N MET A 19 -9.34 -21.62 -8.23
CA MET A 19 -10.10 -20.77 -7.31
C MET A 19 -9.31 -20.43 -6.05
N THR A 20 -8.60 -21.41 -5.48
CA THR A 20 -7.75 -21.20 -4.30
C THR A 20 -6.61 -20.22 -4.61
N ALA A 21 -5.96 -20.34 -5.76
CA ALA A 21 -4.91 -19.43 -6.20
C ALA A 21 -5.44 -18.00 -6.38
N LEU A 22 -6.64 -17.84 -6.96
CA LEU A 22 -7.31 -16.54 -7.09
C LEU A 22 -7.59 -15.90 -5.73
N VAL A 23 -8.18 -16.65 -4.80
CA VAL A 23 -8.46 -16.17 -3.43
C VAL A 23 -7.16 -15.83 -2.70
N PHE A 24 -6.13 -16.65 -2.85
CA PHE A 24 -4.81 -16.41 -2.26
C PHE A 24 -4.17 -15.13 -2.81
N PHE A 25 -4.18 -14.94 -4.12
CA PHE A 25 -3.66 -13.73 -4.76
C PHE A 25 -4.43 -12.48 -4.32
N ALA A 26 -5.76 -12.54 -4.30
CA ALA A 26 -6.60 -11.44 -3.83
C ALA A 26 -6.31 -11.10 -2.36
N THR A 27 -6.05 -12.11 -1.54
CA THR A 27 -5.71 -11.96 -0.12
C THR A 27 -4.35 -11.30 0.07
N ILE A 28 -3.32 -11.74 -0.67
CA ILE A 28 -2.01 -11.08 -0.68
C ILE A 28 -2.16 -9.64 -1.16
N PHE A 29 -2.85 -9.41 -2.26
CA PHE A 29 -3.06 -8.08 -2.81
C PHE A 29 -3.74 -7.16 -1.79
N LYS A 30 -4.78 -7.63 -1.10
CA LYS A 30 -5.47 -6.88 -0.04
C LYS A 30 -4.55 -6.55 1.15
N MET A 31 -3.57 -7.40 1.46
CA MET A 31 -2.60 -7.13 2.52
C MET A 31 -1.49 -6.16 2.08
N VAL A 32 -1.01 -6.28 0.84
CA VAL A 32 0.13 -5.50 0.32
C VAL A 32 -0.31 -4.11 -0.16
N PHE A 33 -1.50 -4.00 -0.75
CA PHE A 33 -1.98 -2.75 -1.34
C PHE A 33 -2.07 -1.57 -0.35
N PRO A 34 -2.58 -1.72 0.89
CA PRO A 34 -2.57 -0.65 1.88
C PRO A 34 -1.16 -0.18 2.27
N PHE A 35 -0.19 -1.10 2.25
CA PHE A 35 1.21 -0.80 2.55
C PHE A 35 1.86 -0.04 1.39
N LEU A 36 1.66 -0.48 0.15
CA LEU A 36 2.12 0.26 -1.03
C LEU A 36 1.51 1.66 -1.10
N ALA A 37 0.19 1.78 -0.86
CA ALA A 37 -0.49 3.07 -0.82
C ALA A 37 0.09 3.98 0.29
N TYR A 38 0.42 3.43 1.46
CA TYR A 38 1.09 4.17 2.52
C TYR A 38 2.46 4.71 2.07
N LEU A 39 3.29 3.85 1.46
CA LEU A 39 4.63 4.23 1.00
C LEU A 39 4.57 5.29 -0.11
N ILE A 40 3.70 5.11 -1.09
CA ILE A 40 3.50 6.06 -2.20
C ILE A 40 3.13 7.44 -1.63
N ASN A 41 2.10 7.50 -0.77
CA ASN A 41 1.69 8.75 -0.13
C ASN A 41 2.86 9.42 0.61
N ARG A 42 3.69 8.66 1.33
CA ARG A 42 4.82 9.23 2.06
C ARG A 42 5.93 9.77 1.14
N VAL A 43 6.18 9.10 0.02
CA VAL A 43 7.14 9.57 -1.00
C VAL A 43 6.64 10.85 -1.65
N PHE A 44 5.36 10.91 -2.01
CA PHE A 44 4.77 12.10 -2.61
C PHE A 44 4.65 13.27 -1.63
N GLU A 45 4.35 13.03 -0.35
CA GLU A 45 4.41 14.04 0.72
C GLU A 45 5.79 14.71 0.74
N TYR A 46 6.86 13.91 0.75
CA TYR A 46 8.23 14.44 0.77
C TYR A 46 8.58 15.21 -0.52
N ARG A 47 8.18 14.69 -1.69
CA ARG A 47 8.41 15.36 -2.98
C ARG A 47 7.65 16.68 -3.08
N SER A 48 6.40 16.71 -2.66
CA SER A 48 5.58 17.93 -2.65
C SER A 48 6.11 18.96 -1.67
N TYR A 49 6.50 18.56 -0.46
CA TYR A 49 7.18 19.46 0.48
C TYR A 49 8.43 20.08 -0.16
N LYS A 50 9.32 19.27 -0.75
CA LYS A 50 10.54 19.76 -1.41
C LYS A 50 10.29 20.66 -2.62
N ARG A 51 9.12 20.57 -3.27
CA ARG A 51 8.75 21.45 -4.36
C ARG A 51 8.17 22.77 -3.82
N LEU A 52 7.29 22.70 -2.83
CA LEU A 52 6.66 23.85 -2.20
C LEU A 52 7.67 24.72 -1.42
N SER A 53 8.64 24.10 -0.75
CA SER A 53 9.69 24.80 0.01
C SER A 53 10.65 25.61 -0.88
N LYS A 54 10.60 25.43 -2.21
CA LYS A 54 11.43 26.17 -3.18
C LYS A 54 10.73 27.41 -3.73
N ILE A 55 9.45 27.59 -3.44
CA ILE A 55 8.67 28.74 -3.90
C ILE A 55 8.97 29.91 -2.96
N GLU A 56 9.44 31.04 -3.52
CA GLU A 56 9.63 32.26 -2.73
C GLU A 56 8.29 32.72 -2.13
N GLY A 57 8.31 33.04 -0.83
CA GLY A 57 7.12 33.45 -0.07
C GLY A 57 6.39 32.32 0.66
N VAL A 58 6.74 31.05 0.45
CA VAL A 58 6.19 29.92 1.21
C VAL A 58 7.12 29.58 2.37
N SER A 59 6.64 29.72 3.62
CA SER A 59 7.40 29.29 4.78
C SER A 59 7.54 27.76 4.81
N ASP A 60 8.62 27.27 5.40
CA ASP A 60 8.94 25.85 5.42
C ASP A 60 7.88 25.03 6.19
N ASP A 61 7.25 25.64 7.20
CA ASP A 61 6.15 25.05 7.96
C ASP A 61 4.87 24.96 7.13
N LEU A 62 4.53 26.03 6.38
CA LEU A 62 3.37 26.05 5.48
C LEU A 62 3.52 25.01 4.37
N ALA A 63 4.73 24.86 3.80
CA ALA A 63 5.04 23.84 2.80
C ALA A 63 4.84 22.41 3.34
N ARG A 64 5.20 22.16 4.60
CA ARG A 64 4.97 20.85 5.25
C ARG A 64 3.50 20.59 5.51
N GLU A 65 2.77 21.61 5.95
CA GLU A 65 1.34 21.49 6.24
C GLU A 65 0.56 21.14 4.98
N ILE A 66 0.74 21.90 3.89
CA ILE A 66 0.09 21.66 2.60
C ILE A 66 0.45 20.27 2.05
N ALA A 67 1.74 19.88 2.10
CA ALA A 67 2.17 18.59 1.62
C ALA A 67 1.57 17.44 2.43
N ARG A 68 1.51 17.59 3.76
CA ARG A 68 0.91 16.59 4.66
C ARG A 68 -0.59 16.47 4.45
N ASP A 69 -1.30 17.58 4.26
CA ASP A 69 -2.75 17.56 4.06
C ASP A 69 -3.12 16.91 2.72
N THR A 70 -2.36 17.24 1.66
CA THR A 70 -2.55 16.67 0.32
C THR A 70 -2.27 15.17 0.26
N TRP A 71 -1.17 14.73 0.87
CA TRP A 71 -0.66 13.36 0.75
C TRP A 71 -0.83 12.54 2.03
N ARG A 72 -1.77 12.93 2.90
CA ARG A 72 -2.00 12.24 4.16
C ARG A 72 -2.26 10.76 3.90
N PRO A 73 -1.45 9.83 4.43
CA PRO A 73 -1.70 8.42 4.23
C PRO A 73 -3.03 8.01 4.87
N LYS A 74 -3.94 7.48 4.05
CA LYS A 74 -5.26 6.98 4.48
C LYS A 74 -5.16 5.67 5.27
N SER A 75 -4.10 4.89 5.05
CA SER A 75 -3.82 3.65 5.76
C SER A 75 -2.86 3.87 6.93
N LYS A 76 -3.08 3.14 8.03
CA LYS A 76 -2.11 3.09 9.14
C LYS A 76 -0.87 2.31 8.68
N PRO A 77 0.34 2.69 9.12
CA PRO A 77 1.53 1.90 8.87
C PRO A 77 1.37 0.51 9.52
N PRO A 78 1.86 -0.57 8.88
CA PRO A 78 1.83 -1.90 9.47
C PRO A 78 2.58 -1.93 10.80
N LYS A 79 2.06 -2.70 11.78
CA LYS A 79 2.69 -2.83 13.12
C LYS A 79 4.14 -3.33 13.02
N TRP A 80 4.42 -4.24 12.09
CA TRP A 80 5.77 -4.77 11.86
C TRP A 80 6.74 -3.69 11.35
N LEU A 81 6.27 -2.75 10.52
CA LEU A 81 7.07 -1.62 10.04
C LEU A 81 7.44 -0.68 11.21
N LEU A 82 6.48 -0.42 12.10
CA LEU A 82 6.72 0.38 13.29
C LEU A 82 7.71 -0.30 14.25
N ALA A 83 7.59 -1.61 14.43
CA ALA A 83 8.52 -2.40 15.23
C ALA A 83 9.93 -2.38 14.63
N LEU A 84 10.06 -2.54 13.31
CA LEU A 84 11.34 -2.45 12.60
C LEU A 84 11.97 -1.06 12.73
N LYS A 85 11.16 0.00 12.55
CA LYS A 85 11.63 1.38 12.73
C LYS A 85 12.17 1.62 14.14
N ARG A 86 11.50 1.11 15.18
CA ARG A 86 11.98 1.23 16.57
C ARG A 86 13.30 0.52 16.81
N LYS A 87 13.53 -0.62 16.15
CA LYS A 87 14.81 -1.35 16.24
C LYS A 87 15.94 -0.62 15.51
N LEU A 88 15.67 -0.09 14.32
CA LEU A 88 16.69 0.59 13.50
C LEU A 88 16.98 2.02 13.96
N PHE A 89 15.99 2.71 14.52
CA PHE A 89 16.09 4.08 15.01
C PHE A 89 15.51 4.17 16.43
N PRO A 90 16.24 3.66 17.44
CA PRO A 90 15.85 3.86 18.83
C PRO A 90 15.83 5.37 19.11
N LYS A 91 14.72 5.86 19.65
CA LYS A 91 14.69 7.23 20.19
C LYS A 91 15.66 7.26 21.38
N LYS A 92 16.66 8.15 21.32
CA LYS A 92 17.42 8.55 22.51
C LYS A 92 16.49 9.18 23.53
#